data_AF-A0A7C9CF86-F1
#
_entry.id   AF-A0A7C9CF86-F1
#
_cell.length_a   1.000
_cell.length_b   1.000
_cell.length_c   1.000
_cell.angle_alpha   90.00
_cell.angle_beta   90.00
_cell.angle_gamma   90.00
#
_symmetry.space_group_name_H-M   'P 1'
#
loop_
_entity.id
_entity.type
_entity.pdbx_description
1 polymer ?
#
loop_
_entity_poly.entity_id
_entity_poly.type
_entity_poly.pdbx_seq_one_letter_code
_entity_poly.pdbx_strand_id
1 'polypeptide(L)'
;MEERLKWLALVGTGAFIGSLSTVALLKLLNRQVEDAGYSAKGAVVNDKHLISEADQNGCLMDMVNGQGAPDLLEDEIVSEQLTRNIQFFGLDCQRKVMESYVVVIGLGGVGSHAASMLLRSGVGRLLLVDFDQ
;
A
#
# COMPACT_ATOMS: atom_id res chain seq x y z
N MET A 1 -8.88 -42.47 37.93
CA MET A 1 -7.88 -41.41 37.66
C MET A 1 -7.50 -41.36 36.19
N GLU A 2 -7.47 -42.50 35.49
CA GLU A 2 -7.03 -42.63 34.09
C GLU A 2 -7.91 -41.90 33.06
N GLU A 3 -9.23 -41.89 33.23
CA GLU A 3 -10.16 -41.23 32.30
C GLU A 3 -9.93 -39.71 32.19
N ARG A 4 -9.58 -39.04 33.29
CA ARG A 4 -9.29 -37.59 33.30
C ARG A 4 -7.99 -37.24 32.57
N LEU A 5 -7.04 -38.18 32.55
CA LEU A 5 -5.75 -38.00 31.88
C LEU A 5 -5.89 -38.08 30.36
N LYS A 6 -6.81 -38.93 29.86
CA LYS A 6 -7.14 -39.04 28.43
C LYS A 6 -7.75 -37.76 27.88
N TRP A 7 -8.68 -37.15 28.61
CA TRP A 7 -9.30 -35.87 28.21
C TRP A 7 -8.31 -34.71 28.18
N LEU A 8 -7.41 -34.64 29.16
CA LEU A 8 -6.34 -33.62 29.18
C LEU A 8 -5.35 -33.79 28.01
N ALA A 9 -5.02 -35.03 27.65
CA ALA A 9 -4.18 -35.31 26.48
C ALA A 9 -4.86 -34.91 25.16
N LEU A 10 -6.17 -35.14 25.02
CA LEU A 10 -6.96 -34.73 23.85
C LEU A 10 -7.05 -33.20 23.69
N VAL A 11 -7.29 -32.47 24.78
CA VAL A 11 -7.33 -31.00 24.74
C VAL A 11 -5.94 -30.41 24.47
N GLY A 12 -4.90 -30.97 25.08
CA GLY A 12 -3.51 -30.53 24.87
C GLY A 12 -3.03 -30.72 23.43
N THR A 13 -3.32 -31.88 22.84
CA THR A 13 -2.96 -32.18 21.43
C THR A 13 -3.74 -31.31 20.44
N GLY A 14 -5.03 -31.06 20.67
CA GLY A 14 -5.84 -30.16 19.86
C GLY A 14 -5.32 -28.72 19.85
N ALA A 15 -4.96 -28.18 21.02
CA ALA A 15 -4.41 -26.83 21.13
C ALA A 15 -3.05 -26.69 20.41
N PHE A 16 -2.20 -27.72 20.48
CA PHE A 16 -0.88 -27.72 19.86
C PHE A 16 -0.97 -27.74 18.32
N ILE A 17 -1.86 -28.57 17.77
CA ILE A 17 -2.12 -28.64 16.32
C ILE A 17 -2.75 -27.34 15.82
N GLY A 18 -3.68 -26.76 16.59
CA GLY A 18 -4.28 -25.46 16.27
C GLY A 18 -3.26 -24.33 16.20
N SER A 19 -2.35 -24.25 17.17
CA SER A 19 -1.27 -23.24 17.21
C SER A 19 -0.27 -23.41 16.07
N LEU A 20 0.11 -24.64 15.74
CA LEU A 20 1.02 -24.89 14.62
C LEU A 20 0.38 -24.54 13.28
N SER A 21 -0.92 -24.79 13.14
CA SER A 21 -1.71 -24.43 11.95
C SER A 21 -1.78 -22.91 11.76
N THR A 22 -2.08 -22.13 12.81
CA THR A 22 -2.17 -20.67 12.70
C THR A 22 -0.83 -20.02 12.38
N VAL A 23 0.28 -20.51 12.97
CA VAL A 23 1.64 -20.04 12.64
C VAL A 23 2.03 -20.38 11.21
N ALA A 24 1.68 -21.58 10.72
CA ALA A 24 1.92 -21.96 9.33
C ALA A 24 1.10 -21.09 8.35
N LEU A 25 -0.16 -20.79 8.68
CA LEU A 25 -1.04 -19.92 7.89
C LEU A 25 -0.52 -18.48 7.85
N LEU A 26 -0.06 -17.94 8.99
CA LEU A 26 0.59 -16.62 9.04
C LEU A 26 1.84 -16.57 8.17
N LYS A 27 2.70 -17.61 8.21
CA LYS A 27 3.90 -17.67 7.37
C LYS A 27 3.59 -17.82 5.88
N LEU A 28 2.54 -18.55 5.52
CA LEU A 28 2.08 -18.68 4.12
C LEU A 28 1.52 -17.38 3.56
N LEU A 29 0.76 -16.63 4.37
CA LEU A 29 0.23 -15.32 3.98
C LEU A 29 1.34 -14.27 3.88
N ASN A 30 2.32 -14.29 4.80
CA ASN A 30 3.39 -13.30 4.79
C ASN A 30 4.41 -13.50 3.65
N ARG A 31 4.51 -14.71 3.08
CA ARG A 31 5.43 -15.01 1.97
C ARG A 31 4.96 -14.46 0.62
N GLN A 32 3.68 -14.09 0.49
CA GLN A 32 3.15 -13.47 -0.73
C GLN A 32 3.46 -11.97 -0.81
N VAL A 33 3.91 -11.35 0.29
CA VAL A 33 4.26 -9.91 0.32
C VAL A 33 5.72 -9.67 -0.09
N GLU A 34 6.63 -10.62 0.14
CA GLU A 34 8.06 -10.44 -0.19
C GLU A 34 8.40 -10.62 -1.67
N ASP A 35 7.54 -11.23 -2.49
CA ASP A 35 7.79 -11.44 -3.94
C ASP A 35 7.35 -10.25 -4.82
N ALA A 36 6.73 -9.22 -4.23
CA ALA A 36 6.43 -7.97 -4.91
C ALA A 36 7.61 -6.98 -4.78
N GLY A 37 8.71 -7.31 -5.47
CA GLY A 37 9.78 -6.43 -5.92
C GLY A 37 10.05 -5.13 -5.15
N TYR A 38 10.96 -5.20 -4.16
CA TYR A 38 11.80 -4.04 -3.80
C TYR A 38 13.26 -4.39 -4.12
N SER A 39 13.67 -4.07 -5.35
CA SER A 39 15.06 -4.17 -5.79
C SER A 39 15.88 -3.08 -5.10
N ALA A 40 16.42 -3.40 -3.92
CA ALA A 40 17.42 -2.58 -3.25
C ALA A 40 18.74 -2.64 -4.04
N LYS A 41 18.87 -1.80 -5.08
CA LYS A 41 20.16 -1.51 -5.70
C LYS A 41 20.93 -0.60 -4.75
N GLY A 42 21.90 -1.19 -4.06
CA GLY A 42 22.97 -0.46 -3.41
C GLY A 42 23.73 0.39 -4.43
N ALA A 43 23.80 1.68 -4.17
CA ALA A 43 24.72 2.60 -4.82
C ALA A 43 25.44 3.39 -3.72
N VAL A 44 26.69 2.99 -3.47
CA VAL A 44 27.69 3.81 -2.78
C VAL A 44 28.03 4.97 -3.70
N VAL A 45 27.76 6.22 -3.30
CA VAL A 45 28.33 7.41 -3.94
C VAL A 45 28.66 8.47 -2.88
N ASN A 46 29.87 9.02 -3.03
CA ASN A 46 30.60 9.89 -2.11
C ASN A 46 29.92 11.23 -1.77
N ASP A 47 30.06 11.60 -0.50
CA ASP A 47 30.42 12.92 0.06
C ASP A 47 30.30 14.17 -0.86
N LYS A 48 29.28 15.01 -0.60
CA LYS A 48 29.42 16.40 -0.08
C LYS A 48 28.14 17.24 -0.33
N HIS A 49 27.50 17.61 0.78
CA HIS A 49 27.00 18.97 1.07
C HIS A 49 25.79 19.53 0.26
N LEU A 50 24.55 19.39 0.78
CA LEU A 50 23.74 20.49 1.38
C LEU A 50 22.23 20.19 1.48
N ILE A 51 21.73 20.33 2.71
CA ILE A 51 20.33 20.48 3.17
C ILE A 51 19.36 19.35 2.80
N SER A 52 19.41 18.28 3.59
CA SER A 52 18.34 17.28 3.70
C SER A 52 17.28 17.82 4.67
N GLU A 53 16.28 18.53 4.15
CA GLU A 53 15.00 18.65 4.87
C GLU A 53 14.23 17.36 4.63
N ALA A 54 14.42 16.39 5.52
CA ALA A 54 13.59 15.22 5.58
C ALA A 54 12.20 15.65 6.09
N ASP A 55 11.23 15.74 5.18
CA ASP A 55 9.83 15.75 5.58
C ASP A 55 9.54 14.44 6.34
N GLN A 56 8.86 14.55 7.47
CA GLN A 56 8.69 13.47 8.46
C GLN A 56 7.89 12.27 7.91
N ASN A 57 7.39 12.36 6.68
CA ASN A 57 6.50 11.40 6.04
C ASN A 57 7.18 10.45 5.05
N GLY A 58 8.52 10.48 4.92
CA GLY A 58 9.27 9.45 4.17
C GLY A 58 9.08 9.47 2.65
N CYS A 59 8.61 10.58 2.08
CA CYS A 59 8.50 10.73 0.64
C CYS A 59 9.87 11.07 0.03
N LEU A 60 10.55 10.10 -0.58
CA LEU A 60 11.83 10.34 -1.23
C LEU A 60 11.63 11.21 -2.49
N MET A 61 12.25 12.39 -2.52
CA MET A 61 12.30 13.28 -3.68
C MET A 61 12.92 12.53 -4.88
N ASP A 62 12.14 12.33 -5.95
CA ASP A 62 12.71 11.93 -7.23
C ASP A 62 12.61 13.13 -8.16
N MET A 63 13.76 13.74 -8.46
CA MET A 63 13.85 14.83 -9.44
C MET A 63 13.71 14.25 -10.84
N VAL A 64 12.49 13.87 -11.22
CA VAL A 64 12.19 13.56 -12.62
C VAL A 64 11.81 14.87 -13.31
N ASN A 65 12.81 15.46 -13.96
CA ASN A 65 12.66 16.60 -14.84
C ASN A 65 11.94 16.16 -16.12
N GLY A 66 10.61 16.13 -16.07
CA GLY A 66 9.73 15.83 -17.19
C GLY A 66 8.89 17.06 -17.53
N GLN A 67 9.14 17.66 -18.69
CA GLN A 67 8.20 18.62 -19.28
C GLN A 67 6.89 17.88 -19.60
N GLY A 68 5.85 18.01 -18.79
CA GLY A 68 4.61 17.27 -19.02
C GLY A 68 3.48 17.65 -18.07
N ALA A 69 2.38 18.15 -18.66
CA ALA A 69 1.09 18.51 -18.06
C ALA A 69 1.13 19.62 -16.99
N PRO A 70 0.12 20.51 -16.93
CA PRO A 70 -0.04 21.44 -15.81
C PRO A 70 -0.19 20.63 -14.52
N ASP A 71 0.53 21.03 -13.47
CA ASP A 71 0.38 20.44 -12.15
C ASP A 71 -1.04 20.73 -11.65
N LEU A 72 -1.91 19.73 -11.67
CA LEU A 72 -3.32 19.88 -11.27
C LEU A 72 -3.46 20.31 -9.81
N LEU A 73 -2.42 20.18 -8.99
CA LEU A 73 -2.41 20.73 -7.62
C LEU A 73 -2.24 22.25 -7.58
N GLU A 74 -1.87 22.90 -8.68
CA GLU A 74 -1.89 24.36 -8.80
C GLU A 74 -3.32 24.92 -8.95
N ASP A 75 -4.28 24.07 -9.31
CA ASP A 75 -5.69 24.45 -9.32
C ASP A 75 -6.22 24.58 -7.87
N GLU A 76 -6.74 25.76 -7.54
CA GLU A 76 -7.26 26.09 -6.21
C GLU A 76 -8.40 25.15 -5.79
N ILE A 77 -9.28 24.77 -6.72
CA ILE A 77 -10.42 23.91 -6.40
C ILE A 77 -9.96 22.48 -6.12
N VAL A 78 -9.03 21.97 -6.93
CA VAL A 78 -8.48 20.61 -6.76
C VAL A 78 -7.66 20.51 -5.47
N SER A 79 -6.81 21.50 -5.20
CA SER A 79 -6.02 21.54 -3.97
C SER A 79 -6.91 21.58 -2.73
N GLU A 80 -7.97 22.40 -2.73
CA GLU A 80 -8.94 22.46 -1.61
C GLU A 80 -9.70 21.15 -1.40
N GLN A 81 -10.10 20.46 -2.49
CA GLN A 81 -10.75 19.14 -2.38
C GLN A 81 -9.82 18.09 -1.75
N LEU A 82 -8.52 18.17 -2.03
CA LEU A 82 -7.51 17.21 -1.57
C LEU A 82 -6.79 17.65 -0.29
N THR A 83 -7.15 18.78 0.32
CA THR A 83 -6.50 19.35 1.51
C THR A 83 -6.25 18.32 2.60
N ARG A 84 -7.22 17.44 2.89
CA ARG A 84 -7.05 16.40 3.93
C ARG A 84 -6.06 15.30 3.55
N ASN A 85 -5.98 14.93 2.27
CA ASN A 85 -4.99 13.95 1.81
C ASN A 85 -3.59 14.59 1.82
N ILE A 86 -3.48 15.84 1.39
CA ILE A 86 -2.23 16.62 1.42
C ILE A 86 -1.72 16.78 2.85
N GLN A 87 -2.60 17.09 3.81
CA GLN A 87 -2.23 17.21 5.23
C GLN A 87 -1.71 15.89 5.81
N PHE A 88 -2.19 14.75 5.31
CA PHE A 88 -1.79 13.43 5.79
C PHE A 88 -0.52 12.91 5.11
N PHE A 89 -0.39 13.10 3.80
CA PHE A 89 0.72 12.57 3.00
C PHE A 89 1.86 13.57 2.77
N GLY A 90 1.60 14.88 2.85
CA GLY A 90 2.44 15.93 2.29
C GLY A 90 2.16 16.17 0.80
N LEU A 91 2.55 17.36 0.31
CA LEU A 91 2.31 17.77 -1.09
C LEU A 91 3.01 16.85 -2.10
N ASP A 92 4.28 16.51 -1.87
CA ASP A 92 5.06 15.70 -2.81
C ASP A 92 4.52 14.28 -2.95
N CYS A 93 4.08 13.69 -1.83
CA CYS A 93 3.47 12.37 -1.85
C CYS A 93 2.06 12.39 -2.47
N GLN A 94 1.27 13.45 -2.24
CA GLN A 94 0.00 13.61 -2.94
C GLN A 94 0.20 13.74 -4.45
N ARG A 95 1.25 14.43 -4.90
CA ARG A 95 1.62 14.53 -6.32
C ARG A 95 1.90 13.17 -6.93
N LYS A 96 2.64 12.29 -6.22
CA LYS A 96 2.85 10.90 -6.67
C LYS A 96 1.55 10.10 -6.79
N VAL A 97 0.60 10.30 -5.87
CA VAL A 97 -0.74 9.68 -5.97
C VAL A 97 -1.44 10.18 -7.23
N MET A 98 -1.40 11.49 -7.51
CA MET A 98 -1.97 12.09 -8.71
C MET A 98 -1.34 11.58 -10.00
N GLU A 99 -0.03 11.38 -10.03
CA GLU A 99 0.68 10.86 -11.21
C GLU A 99 0.51 9.35 -11.42
N SER A 100 0.01 8.63 -10.42
CA SER A 100 -0.17 7.19 -10.46
C SER A 100 -1.21 6.74 -11.50
N TYR A 101 -1.00 5.53 -12.02
CA TYR A 101 -1.92 4.86 -12.92
C TYR A 101 -2.31 3.52 -12.34
N VAL A 102 -3.60 3.35 -12.03
CA VAL A 102 -4.11 2.15 -11.36
C VAL A 102 -5.11 1.43 -12.25
N VAL A 103 -4.97 0.11 -12.36
CA VAL A 103 -5.91 -0.75 -13.09
C VAL A 103 -6.76 -1.52 -12.08
N VAL A 104 -8.08 -1.40 -12.18
CA VAL A 104 -9.05 -2.15 -11.36
C VAL A 104 -9.74 -3.18 -12.26
N ILE A 105 -9.57 -4.46 -11.94
CA ILE A 105 -10.18 -5.57 -12.67
C ILE A 105 -11.33 -6.14 -11.84
N GLY A 106 -12.54 -6.08 -12.39
CA GLY A 106 -13.81 -6.49 -11.78
C GLY A 106 -14.45 -5.34 -10.99
N LEU A 107 -15.66 -4.92 -11.36
CA LEU A 107 -16.40 -3.84 -10.69
C LEU A 107 -17.58 -4.34 -9.86
N GLY A 108 -17.44 -5.51 -9.23
CA GLY A 108 -18.42 -6.04 -8.28
C GLY A 108 -18.41 -5.32 -6.91
N GLY A 109 -18.84 -6.01 -5.86
CA GLY A 109 -19.01 -5.42 -4.52
C GLY A 109 -17.76 -4.76 -3.92
N VAL A 110 -16.56 -5.25 -4.26
CA VAL A 110 -15.28 -4.71 -3.76
C VAL A 110 -14.67 -3.71 -4.74
N GLY A 111 -14.56 -4.08 -6.02
CA GLY A 111 -13.84 -3.30 -7.01
C GLY A 111 -14.48 -1.93 -7.28
N SER A 112 -15.81 -1.85 -7.26
CA SER A 112 -16.54 -0.58 -7.38
C SER A 112 -16.20 0.40 -6.24
N HIS A 113 -16.16 -0.09 -5.00
CA HIS A 113 -15.77 0.71 -3.84
C HIS A 113 -14.30 1.10 -3.90
N ALA A 114 -13.41 0.16 -4.28
CA ALA A 114 -11.98 0.43 -4.43
C ALA A 114 -11.74 1.52 -5.48
N ALA A 115 -12.34 1.41 -6.67
CA ALA A 115 -12.23 2.41 -7.73
C ALA A 115 -12.74 3.79 -7.27
N SER A 116 -13.87 3.84 -6.56
CA SER A 116 -14.44 5.09 -6.02
C SER A 116 -13.50 5.76 -5.02
N MET A 117 -12.90 4.98 -4.11
CA MET A 117 -11.97 5.51 -3.11
C MET A 117 -10.66 5.96 -3.76
N LEU A 118 -10.10 5.19 -4.70
CA LEU A 118 -8.91 5.59 -5.44
C LEU A 118 -9.10 6.93 -6.17
N LEU A 119 -10.25 7.11 -6.83
CA LEU A 119 -10.60 8.36 -7.49
C LEU A 119 -10.67 9.52 -6.48
N ARG A 120 -11.35 9.33 -5.34
CA ARG A 120 -11.45 10.35 -4.28
C ARG A 120 -10.14 10.64 -3.57
N SER A 121 -9.21 9.69 -3.56
CA SER A 121 -7.85 9.90 -3.03
C SER A 121 -6.99 10.76 -3.95
N GLY A 122 -7.45 11.03 -5.18
CA GLY A 122 -6.74 11.84 -6.16
C GLY A 122 -5.85 11.02 -7.10
N VAL A 123 -6.14 9.74 -7.33
CA VAL A 123 -5.45 8.98 -8.40
C VAL A 123 -5.82 9.58 -9.76
N GLY A 124 -4.84 10.08 -10.51
CA GLY A 124 -5.10 10.83 -11.74
C GLY A 124 -5.50 9.97 -12.94
N ARG A 125 -5.10 8.69 -12.97
CA ARG A 125 -5.48 7.77 -14.05
C ARG A 125 -5.96 6.43 -13.50
N LEU A 126 -7.18 6.05 -13.85
CA LEU A 126 -7.79 4.76 -13.51
C LEU A 126 -8.24 4.05 -14.78
N LEU A 127 -7.81 2.80 -14.96
CA LEU A 127 -8.36 1.90 -15.98
C LEU A 127 -9.24 0.87 -15.29
N LEU A 128 -10.53 0.87 -15.65
CA LEU A 128 -11.49 -0.08 -15.14
C LEU A 128 -11.74 -1.15 -16.19
N VAL A 129 -11.59 -2.41 -15.80
CA VAL A 129 -11.85 -3.58 -16.65
C VAL A 129 -12.93 -4.40 -15.96
N ASP A 130 -14.09 -4.54 -16.58
CA ASP A 130 -15.16 -5.38 -16.06
C ASP A 130 -15.61 -6.38 -17.14
N PHE A 131 -15.95 -7.58 -16.70
CA PHE A 131 -16.31 -8.70 -17.60
C PHE A 131 -17.76 -9.16 -17.42
N ASP A 132 -18.54 -8.44 -16.61
CA ASP A 132 -19.98 -8.61 -16.56
C ASP A 132 -20.61 -7.99 -17.81
N GLN A 133 -21.61 -8.67 -18.37
CA GLN A 133 -22.33 -8.26 -19.59
C GLN A 133 -23.29 -7.10 -19.34
#